data_AF-A0A947Y6Y0-F1
#
_entry.id   AF-A0A947Y6Y0-F1
#
_cell.length_a   1.000
_cell.length_b   1.000
_cell.length_c   1.000
_cell.angle_alpha   90.00
_cell.angle_beta   90.00
_cell.angle_gamma   90.00
#
_symmetry.space_group_name_H-M   'P 1'
#
loop_
_entity.id
_entity.type
_entity.pdbx_description
1 polymer ?
#
loop_
_entity_poly.entity_id
_entity_poly.type
_entity_poly.pdbx_seq_one_letter_code
_entity_poly.pdbx_strand_id
1 'polypeptide(L)'
;MKFRSSLVLAGIVLAMLGGCRSAGIYNVSAAPVVANKAVSMDDVQKAIIRAGAGLGWQMKPVEPGLIVGTLTLRTHMAMVNVKYDTKTYSITYKDSSNLDYTGDSIHKNYNGWVTNLDRGIQSQLSNL
;
A
#
# COMPACT_ATOMS: atom_id res chain seq x y z
N MET A 1 67.59 -9.48 -17.41
CA MET A 1 67.07 -9.93 -16.10
C MET A 1 66.00 -8.95 -15.62
N LYS A 2 64.73 -9.41 -15.61
CA LYS A 2 63.58 -8.95 -14.80
C LYS A 2 62.93 -7.58 -15.11
N PHE A 3 61.75 -7.67 -15.75
CA PHE A 3 60.62 -6.72 -15.70
C PHE A 3 60.28 -6.31 -14.26
N ARG A 4 59.70 -5.11 -14.08
CA ARG A 4 58.40 -4.94 -13.38
C ARG A 4 57.86 -3.50 -13.44
N SER A 5 56.79 -3.35 -14.22
CA SER A 5 55.79 -2.29 -14.09
C SER A 5 55.10 -2.36 -12.73
N SER A 6 54.78 -1.21 -12.13
CA SER A 6 53.80 -1.13 -11.05
C SER A 6 52.72 -0.14 -11.44
N LEU A 7 51.60 -0.69 -11.94
CA LEU A 7 50.33 0.02 -12.05
C LEU A 7 49.87 0.44 -10.66
N VAL A 8 49.52 1.72 -10.50
CA VAL A 8 48.78 2.22 -9.34
C VAL A 8 47.31 1.83 -9.53
N LEU A 9 46.84 0.83 -8.79
CA LEU A 9 45.44 0.42 -8.82
C LEU A 9 44.64 1.30 -7.85
N ALA A 10 43.81 2.19 -8.41
CA ALA A 10 42.84 2.98 -7.67
C ALA A 10 41.72 2.09 -7.13
N GLY A 11 41.64 1.96 -5.80
CA GLY A 11 40.52 1.28 -5.13
C GLY A 11 39.36 2.24 -4.93
N ILE A 12 38.34 2.19 -5.81
CA ILE A 12 37.04 2.82 -5.56
C ILE A 12 36.26 1.91 -4.61
N VAL A 13 36.14 2.31 -3.35
CA VAL A 13 35.22 1.68 -2.39
C VAL A 13 33.81 2.15 -2.72
N LEU A 14 33.02 1.27 -3.34
CA LEU A 14 31.58 1.49 -3.53
C LEU A 14 30.88 1.28 -2.18
N ALA A 15 30.59 2.37 -1.46
CA ALA A 15 29.74 2.33 -0.29
C ALA A 15 28.29 2.00 -0.73
N MET A 16 27.85 0.77 -0.51
CA MET A 16 26.45 0.39 -0.69
C MET A 16 25.62 1.05 0.41
N LEU A 17 24.96 2.16 0.08
CA LEU A 17 23.94 2.78 0.93
C LEU A 17 22.68 1.88 0.95
N GLY A 18 22.70 0.89 1.84
CA GLY A 18 21.50 0.14 2.21
C GLY A 18 20.58 1.04 3.04
N GLY A 19 19.74 1.84 2.38
CA GLY A 19 18.74 2.65 3.08
C GLY A 19 17.79 1.78 3.91
N CYS A 20 17.48 2.21 5.13
CA CYS A 20 16.50 1.56 6.01
C CYS A 20 15.21 1.27 5.23
N ARG A 21 14.83 -0.01 5.18
CA ARG A 21 13.68 -0.49 4.40
C ARG A 21 12.34 -0.38 5.15
N SER A 22 12.39 -0.12 6.45
CA SER A 22 11.20 0.07 7.29
C SER A 22 10.80 1.54 7.37
N ALA A 23 9.49 1.78 7.39
CA ALA A 23 8.86 3.08 7.56
C ALA A 23 7.72 2.95 8.58
N GLY A 24 7.29 4.07 9.17
CA GLY A 24 6.06 4.08 9.96
C GLY A 24 4.85 3.64 9.12
N ILE A 25 3.88 2.99 9.76
CA ILE A 25 2.70 2.47 9.06
C ILE A 25 1.82 3.62 8.58
N TYR A 26 1.54 3.64 7.28
CA TYR A 26 0.59 4.58 6.70
C TYR A 26 -0.84 4.05 6.81
N ASN A 27 -1.71 4.85 7.40
CA ASN A 27 -3.15 4.63 7.44
C ASN A 27 -3.86 5.81 6.80
N VAL A 28 -4.97 5.55 6.13
CA VAL A 28 -5.90 6.58 5.66
C VAL A 28 -6.98 6.72 6.71
N SER A 29 -7.18 7.93 7.23
CA SER A 29 -8.16 8.20 8.28
C SER A 29 -9.21 9.19 7.79
N ALA A 30 -10.46 8.73 7.74
CA ALA A 30 -11.64 9.54 7.42
C ALA A 30 -11.49 10.38 6.12
N ALA A 31 -10.95 9.76 5.07
CA ALA A 31 -10.91 10.38 3.75
C ALA A 31 -12.34 10.62 3.26
N PRO A 32 -12.64 11.80 2.68
CA PRO A 32 -13.99 12.14 2.27
C PRO A 32 -14.43 11.30 1.07
N VAL A 33 -15.71 10.92 1.07
CA VAL A 33 -16.39 10.38 -0.10
C VAL A 33 -16.83 11.55 -0.97
N VAL A 34 -16.08 11.79 -2.05
CA VAL A 34 -16.34 12.86 -3.02
C VAL A 34 -16.92 12.24 -4.29
N ALA A 35 -18.17 12.58 -4.61
CA ALA A 35 -18.90 12.10 -5.78
C ALA A 35 -19.70 13.26 -6.41
N ASN A 36 -20.12 13.11 -7.66
CA ASN A 36 -20.86 14.18 -8.37
C ASN A 36 -22.36 14.19 -8.04
N LYS A 37 -22.81 13.22 -7.24
CA LYS A 37 -24.21 13.05 -6.82
C LYS A 37 -24.28 12.42 -5.43
N ALA A 38 -25.49 12.37 -4.88
CA ALA A 38 -25.75 11.59 -3.66
C ALA A 38 -25.48 10.11 -3.93
N VAL A 39 -24.72 9.46 -3.04
CA VAL A 39 -24.32 8.05 -3.14
C VAL A 39 -24.92 7.22 -2.03
N SER A 40 -25.22 5.96 -2.34
CA SER A 40 -25.62 4.96 -1.36
C SER A 40 -24.41 4.23 -0.76
N MET A 41 -24.64 3.49 0.33
CA MET A 41 -23.62 2.59 0.89
C MET A 41 -23.12 1.57 -0.14
N ASP A 42 -24.01 1.07 -0.99
CA ASP A 42 -23.67 0.09 -2.03
C ASP A 42 -22.82 0.71 -3.16
N ASP A 43 -23.06 1.98 -3.52
CA ASP A 43 -22.23 2.69 -4.49
C ASP A 43 -20.78 2.83 -3.99
N VAL A 44 -20.62 3.26 -2.73
CA VAL A 44 -19.31 3.39 -2.09
C VAL A 44 -18.62 2.02 -1.99
N GLN A 45 -19.36 0.98 -1.56
CA GLN A 45 -18.85 -0.39 -1.49
C GLN A 45 -18.32 -0.85 -2.85
N LYS A 46 -19.12 -0.69 -3.92
CA LYS A 46 -18.74 -1.09 -5.28
C LYS A 46 -17.53 -0.30 -5.79
N ALA A 47 -17.45 0.99 -5.52
CA ALA A 47 -16.29 1.81 -5.88
C ALA A 47 -15.00 1.31 -5.19
N ILE A 48 -15.06 1.01 -3.90
CA ILE A 48 -13.92 0.49 -3.14
C ILE A 48 -13.48 -0.88 -3.68
N ILE A 49 -14.43 -1.78 -3.95
CA ILE A 49 -14.15 -3.10 -4.51
C ILE A 49 -13.49 -2.99 -5.89
N ARG A 50 -14.02 -2.14 -6.78
CA ARG A 50 -13.46 -1.92 -8.12
C ARG A 50 -12.03 -1.38 -8.06
N ALA A 51 -11.79 -0.40 -7.18
CA ALA A 51 -10.45 0.17 -6.97
C ALA A 51 -9.45 -0.90 -6.52
N GLY A 52 -9.80 -1.67 -5.48
CA GLY A 52 -8.93 -2.73 -4.97
C GLY A 52 -8.69 -3.82 -5.99
N ALA A 53 -9.73 -4.34 -6.63
CA ALA A 53 -9.63 -5.39 -7.64
C ALA A 53 -8.74 -4.98 -8.82
N GLY A 54 -8.87 -3.75 -9.31
CA GLY A 54 -8.02 -3.21 -10.37
C GLY A 54 -6.53 -3.10 -10.01
N LEU A 55 -6.22 -3.05 -8.71
CA LEU A 55 -4.86 -3.00 -8.16
C LEU A 55 -4.37 -4.38 -7.67
N GLY A 56 -5.12 -5.46 -7.93
CA GLY A 56 -4.77 -6.83 -7.54
C GLY A 56 -5.11 -7.20 -6.09
N TRP A 57 -5.87 -6.36 -5.38
CA TRP A 57 -6.39 -6.71 -4.05
C TRP A 57 -7.60 -7.63 -4.18
N GLN A 58 -7.62 -8.66 -3.36
CA GLN A 58 -8.81 -9.46 -3.09
C GLN A 58 -9.67 -8.71 -2.06
N MET A 59 -10.82 -8.23 -2.50
CA MET A 59 -11.72 -7.39 -1.70
C MET A 59 -12.91 -8.21 -1.21
N LYS A 60 -13.00 -8.42 0.11
CA LYS A 60 -14.07 -9.21 0.73
C LYS A 60 -14.89 -8.32 1.68
N PRO A 61 -16.15 -7.98 1.34
CA PRO A 61 -17.10 -7.45 2.31
C PRO A 61 -17.28 -8.46 3.44
N VAL A 62 -17.11 -8.03 4.69
CA VAL A 62 -17.26 -8.91 5.86
C VAL A 62 -18.46 -8.53 6.72
N GLU A 63 -18.85 -7.26 6.70
CA GLU A 63 -20.08 -6.73 7.32
C GLU A 63 -20.42 -5.39 6.63
N PRO A 64 -21.64 -4.85 6.81
CA PRO A 64 -21.99 -3.54 6.27
C PRO A 64 -20.99 -2.45 6.70
N GLY A 65 -20.44 -1.71 5.73
CA GLY A 65 -19.46 -0.65 6.00
C GLY A 65 -18.04 -1.13 6.28
N LEU A 66 -17.73 -2.43 6.10
CA LEU A 66 -16.37 -2.97 6.26
C LEU A 66 -16.01 -3.98 5.16
N ILE A 67 -14.92 -3.68 4.47
CA ILE A 67 -14.25 -4.59 3.53
C ILE A 67 -12.88 -4.97 4.09
N VAL A 68 -12.53 -6.24 4.00
CA VAL A 68 -11.15 -6.71 4.19
C VAL A 68 -10.49 -6.83 2.82
N GLY A 69 -9.42 -6.08 2.60
CA GLY A 69 -8.60 -6.16 1.40
C GLY A 69 -7.35 -7.01 1.68
N THR A 70 -7.03 -7.96 0.81
CA THR A 70 -5.79 -8.75 0.87
C THR A 70 -5.01 -8.61 -0.43
N LEU A 71 -3.75 -8.22 -0.36
CA LEU A 71 -2.83 -8.18 -1.49
C LEU A 71 -1.72 -9.20 -1.26
N THR A 72 -1.52 -10.11 -2.22
CA THR A 72 -0.39 -11.07 -2.21
C THR A 72 0.46 -10.84 -3.44
N LEU A 73 1.75 -10.52 -3.24
CA LEU A 73 2.71 -10.29 -4.31
C LEU A 73 4.00 -11.06 -4.01
N ARG A 74 4.25 -12.11 -4.82
CA ARG A 74 5.36 -13.05 -4.62
C ARG A 74 5.26 -13.67 -3.21
N THR A 75 6.21 -13.35 -2.32
CA THR A 75 6.24 -13.81 -0.93
C THR A 75 5.63 -12.83 0.07
N HIS A 76 5.21 -11.63 -0.37
CA HIS A 76 4.70 -10.59 0.51
C HIS A 76 3.19 -10.62 0.53
N MET A 77 2.61 -10.44 1.73
CA MET A 77 1.17 -10.31 1.91
C MET A 77 0.86 -9.10 2.78
N ALA A 78 -0.10 -8.29 2.36
CA ALA A 78 -0.68 -7.19 3.14
C ALA A 78 -2.18 -7.38 3.27
N MET A 79 -2.70 -7.18 4.47
CA MET A 79 -4.13 -7.17 4.76
C MET A 79 -4.53 -5.85 5.39
N VAL A 80 -5.62 -5.27 4.89
CA VAL A 80 -6.18 -3.99 5.38
C VAL A 80 -7.65 -4.12 5.69
N ASN A 81 -8.12 -3.32 6.65
CA ASN A 81 -9.52 -3.02 6.82
C ASN A 81 -9.84 -1.72 6.06
N VAL A 82 -10.89 -1.75 5.24
CA VAL A 82 -11.48 -0.56 4.63
C VAL A 82 -12.85 -0.34 5.26
N LYS A 83 -12.92 0.57 6.24
CA LYS A 83 -14.17 1.01 6.86
C LYS A 83 -14.74 2.16 6.06
N TYR A 84 -16.04 2.19 5.81
CA TYR A 84 -16.65 3.22 4.98
C TYR A 84 -18.11 3.47 5.34
N ASP A 85 -18.56 4.69 5.04
CA ASP A 85 -19.95 5.08 4.97
C ASP A 85 -20.19 5.97 3.73
N THR A 86 -21.34 6.65 3.64
CA THR A 86 -21.64 7.55 2.51
C THR A 86 -20.89 8.88 2.56
N LYS A 87 -20.10 9.14 3.61
CA LYS A 87 -19.41 10.41 3.85
C LYS A 87 -17.90 10.25 3.89
N THR A 88 -17.39 9.14 4.42
CA THR A 88 -15.97 8.91 4.64
C THR A 88 -15.58 7.44 4.45
N TYR A 89 -14.29 7.20 4.22
CA TYR A 89 -13.67 5.89 4.38
C TYR A 89 -12.30 5.98 5.05
N SER A 90 -11.85 4.87 5.60
CA SER A 90 -10.53 4.71 6.23
C SER A 90 -9.90 3.41 5.76
N ILE A 91 -8.58 3.40 5.59
CA ILE A 91 -7.79 2.20 5.30
C ILE A 91 -6.81 2.01 6.45
N THR A 92 -6.96 0.91 7.18
CA THR A 92 -6.08 0.61 8.32
C THR A 92 -5.40 -0.73 8.17
N TYR A 93 -4.15 -0.79 8.65
CA TYR A 93 -3.43 -2.05 8.77
C TYR A 93 -4.26 -3.08 9.55
N LYS A 94 -4.28 -4.31 9.05
CA LYS A 94 -4.87 -5.45 9.74
C LYS A 94 -3.84 -6.53 10.04
N ASP A 95 -3.11 -6.97 9.02
CA ASP A 95 -2.11 -8.04 9.14
C ASP A 95 -1.11 -7.99 7.97
N SER A 96 0.00 -8.70 8.09
CA SER A 96 0.96 -8.88 7.01
C SER A 96 1.84 -10.11 7.15
N SER A 97 2.42 -10.53 6.04
CA SER A 97 3.49 -11.52 6.01
C SER A 97 4.65 -11.03 5.14
N ASN A 98 5.88 -11.28 5.60
CA ASN A 98 7.11 -10.89 4.92
C ASN A 98 7.19 -9.38 4.63
N LEU A 99 6.72 -8.54 5.57
CA LEU A 99 6.79 -7.07 5.49
C LEU A 99 7.50 -6.46 6.70
N ASP A 100 8.27 -7.24 7.45
CA ASP A 100 9.06 -6.74 8.59
C ASP A 100 8.24 -5.92 9.59
N TYR A 101 7.00 -6.34 9.88
CA TYR A 101 6.12 -5.63 10.80
C TYR A 101 6.62 -5.77 12.24
N THR A 102 6.84 -4.64 12.93
CA THR A 102 7.37 -4.60 14.30
C THR A 102 6.41 -3.99 15.33
N GLY A 103 5.14 -3.76 14.97
CA GLY A 103 4.21 -2.96 15.78
C GLY A 103 4.07 -1.53 15.26
N ASP A 104 5.21 -0.83 15.13
CA ASP A 104 5.26 0.59 14.74
C ASP A 104 5.81 0.83 13.34
N SER A 105 6.52 -0.15 12.78
CA SER A 105 7.16 -0.02 11.47
C SER A 105 6.82 -1.21 10.57
N ILE A 106 6.91 -0.96 9.26
CA ILE A 106 6.62 -1.93 8.21
C ILE A 106 7.45 -1.63 6.96
N HIS A 107 7.70 -2.63 6.14
CA HIS A 107 8.41 -2.50 4.89
C HIS A 107 7.73 -1.46 3.97
N LYS A 108 8.53 -0.56 3.39
CA LYS A 108 8.04 0.61 2.60
C LYS A 108 7.01 0.30 1.51
N ASN A 109 7.06 -0.90 0.92
CA ASN A 109 6.11 -1.31 -0.12
C ASN A 109 4.67 -1.30 0.38
N TYR A 110 4.43 -1.64 1.65
CA TYR A 110 3.11 -1.60 2.25
C TYR A 110 2.47 -0.22 2.08
N ASN A 111 3.18 0.84 2.48
CA ASN A 111 2.69 2.21 2.38
C ASN A 111 2.39 2.57 0.92
N GLY A 112 3.26 2.17 -0.02
CA GLY A 112 3.01 2.37 -1.45
C GLY A 112 1.73 1.68 -1.95
N TRP A 113 1.45 0.46 -1.48
CA TRP A 113 0.23 -0.26 -1.84
C TRP A 113 -1.03 0.40 -1.25
N VAL A 114 -0.98 0.85 0.01
CA VAL A 114 -2.09 1.58 0.65
C VAL A 114 -2.33 2.91 -0.04
N THR A 115 -1.29 3.67 -0.38
CA THR A 115 -1.41 4.93 -1.13
C THR A 115 -2.03 4.71 -2.51
N ASN A 116 -1.67 3.63 -3.21
CA ASN A 116 -2.28 3.32 -4.51
C ASN A 116 -3.75 2.93 -4.35
N LEU A 117 -4.09 2.14 -3.33
CA LEU A 117 -5.47 1.79 -3.02
C LEU A 117 -6.31 3.03 -2.73
N ASP A 118 -5.81 3.95 -1.90
CA ASP A 118 -6.46 5.22 -1.59
C ASP A 118 -6.78 6.04 -2.85
N ARG A 119 -5.77 6.26 -3.70
CA ARG A 119 -5.94 6.96 -4.99
C ARG A 119 -6.93 6.27 -5.91
N GLY A 120 -6.90 4.94 -5.96
CA GLY A 120 -7.84 4.14 -6.73
C GLY A 120 -9.28 4.33 -6.24
N ILE A 121 -9.49 4.33 -4.91
CA ILE A 121 -10.81 4.56 -4.31
C ILE A 121 -11.31 5.97 -4.67
N GLN A 122 -10.48 7.00 -4.49
CA GLN A 122 -10.84 8.38 -4.85
C GLN A 122 -11.23 8.49 -6.33
N SER A 123 -10.48 7.85 -7.22
CA SER A 123 -10.80 7.83 -8.65
C SER A 123 -12.11 7.13 -8.97
N GLN A 124 -12.44 6.02 -8.29
CA GLN A 124 -13.72 5.35 -8.49
C GLN A 124 -14.88 6.18 -7.93
N LEU A 125 -14.70 6.85 -6.79
CA LEU A 125 -15.72 7.68 -6.15
C LEU A 125 -16.02 8.96 -6.96
N SER A 126 -14.99 9.61 -7.50
CA SER A 126 -15.18 10.84 -8.31
C SER A 126 -15.93 10.58 -9.62
N ASN A 127 -16.03 9.32 -10.04
CA ASN A 127 -16.78 8.90 -11.24
C ASN A 127 -18.23 8.49 -10.93
N LEU A 128 -18.66 8.55 -9.67
CA LEU A 128 -20.04 8.29 -9.26
C LEU A 128 -20.97 9.48 -9.53
#